data_AF-A0A0K2TF97-F1
#
_entry.id   AF-A0A0K2TF97-F1
#
_cell.length_a   1.000
_cell.length_b   1.000
_cell.length_c   1.000
_cell.angle_alpha   90.00
_cell.angle_beta   90.00
_cell.angle_gamma   90.00
#
_symmetry.space_group_name_H-M   'P 1'
#
loop_
_entity.id
_entity.type
_entity.pdbx_description
1 polymer ?
#
loop_
_entity_poly.entity_id
_entity_poly.type
_entity_poly.pdbx_seq_one_letter_code
_entity_poly.pdbx_strand_id
1 'polypeptide(L)'
;MEQKAACLVRAGFSHSDIAKTFPICKTTIWRFKIMVNKCKDISDRHRSRRPIKLKPETAKKAVLENQKMKNLAKKRSVSCFYGAQCSKKS
;
A
#
# COMPACT_ATOMS: atom_id res chain seq x y z
N MET A 1 -2.09 22.10 -1.67
CA MET A 1 -3.45 21.70 -1.23
C MET A 1 -3.41 21.19 0.21
N GLU A 2 -2.54 20.22 0.52
CA GLU A 2 -2.41 19.58 1.83
C GLU A 2 -2.26 20.54 3.01
N GLN A 3 -1.41 21.58 2.89
CA GLN A 3 -1.22 22.58 3.94
C GLN A 3 -2.51 23.37 4.25
N LYS A 4 -3.30 23.74 3.23
CA LYS A 4 -4.57 24.46 3.40
C LYS A 4 -5.62 23.60 4.10
N ALA A 5 -5.72 22.33 3.70
CA ALA A 5 -6.60 21.35 4.36
C ALA A 5 -6.18 21.10 5.82
N ALA A 6 -4.87 21.02 6.10
CA ALA A 6 -4.35 20.87 7.45
C ALA A 6 -4.70 22.07 8.35
N CYS A 7 -4.62 23.29 7.83
CA CYS A 7 -5.05 24.48 8.56
C CYS A 7 -6.53 24.41 8.95
N LEU A 8 -7.42 24.04 8.02
CA LEU A 8 -8.85 23.92 8.31
C LEU A 8 -9.17 22.82 9.31
N VAL A 9 -8.46 21.68 9.23
CA VAL A 9 -8.59 20.61 10.22
C VAL A 9 -8.16 21.09 11.61
N ARG A 10 -7.02 21.80 11.72
CA ARG A 10 -6.51 22.34 12.99
C ARG A 10 -7.41 23.45 13.55
N ALA A 11 -8.05 24.23 12.70
CA ALA A 11 -9.04 25.23 13.07
C ALA A 11 -10.38 24.64 13.52
N GLY A 12 -10.55 23.31 13.50
CA GLY A 12 -11.72 22.64 14.06
C GLY A 12 -12.92 22.49 13.13
N PHE A 13 -12.78 22.81 11.83
CA PHE A 13 -13.87 22.67 10.87
C PHE A 13 -14.32 21.21 10.72
N SER A 14 -15.62 21.04 10.42
CA SER A 14 -16.18 19.71 10.15
C SER A 14 -15.58 19.14 8.84
N HIS A 15 -15.37 17.82 8.79
CA HIS A 15 -14.85 17.19 7.57
C HIS A 15 -15.83 17.30 6.39
N SER A 16 -17.13 17.46 6.66
CA SER A 16 -18.14 17.68 5.63
C SER A 16 -18.00 19.04 4.97
N ASP A 17 -17.65 20.07 5.73
CA ASP A 17 -17.47 21.42 5.20
C ASP A 17 -16.14 21.57 4.45
N ILE A 18 -15.08 20.94 4.98
CA ILE A 18 -13.79 20.84 4.28
C ILE A 18 -13.95 20.09 2.94
N ALA A 19 -14.79 19.06 2.86
CA ALA A 19 -15.04 18.37 1.60
C ALA A 19 -15.84 19.18 0.57
N LYS A 20 -16.50 20.28 0.96
CA LYS A 20 -17.16 21.21 0.02
C LYS A 20 -16.15 22.18 -0.60
N THR A 21 -15.07 22.51 0.11
CA THR A 21 -14.07 23.48 -0.35
C THR A 21 -13.01 22.86 -1.27
N PHE A 22 -12.80 21.55 -1.18
CA PHE A 22 -11.88 20.81 -2.04
C PHE A 22 -12.62 19.77 -2.88
N PRO A 23 -12.16 19.47 -4.12
CA PRO A 23 -12.72 18.41 -4.95
C PRO A 23 -12.25 17.02 -4.46
N ILE A 24 -12.53 16.70 -3.19
CA ILE A 24 -12.05 15.50 -2.49
C ILE A 24 -13.21 14.91 -1.72
N CYS A 25 -13.31 13.58 -1.72
CA CYS A 25 -14.36 12.90 -0.99
C CYS A 25 -14.21 13.05 0.55
N LYS A 26 -15.35 13.07 1.24
CA LYS A 26 -15.45 13.19 2.71
C LYS A 26 -14.58 12.15 3.45
N THR A 27 -14.52 10.93 2.93
CA THR A 27 -13.73 9.84 3.51
C THR A 27 -12.22 10.12 3.49
N THR A 28 -11.72 10.74 2.42
CA THR A 28 -10.32 11.15 2.34
C THR A 28 -10.01 12.27 3.33
N ILE A 29 -10.89 13.26 3.48
CA ILE A 29 -10.73 14.31 4.50
C ILE A 29 -10.76 13.73 5.92
N TRP A 30 -11.63 12.76 6.20
CA TRP A 30 -11.66 12.08 7.49
C TRP A 30 -10.35 11.34 7.80
N ARG A 31 -9.80 10.59 6.82
CA ARG A 31 -8.49 9.94 6.95
C ARG A 31 -7.39 10.97 7.18
N PHE A 32 -7.44 12.08 6.46
CA PHE A 32 -6.51 13.18 6.60
C PHE A 32 -6.56 13.80 8.01
N LYS A 33 -7.75 14.04 8.57
CA LYS A 33 -7.93 14.51 9.96
C LYS A 33 -7.26 13.57 10.97
N ILE A 34 -7.42 12.26 10.80
CA ILE A 34 -6.75 11.28 11.67
C ILE A 34 -5.22 11.38 11.56
N MET A 35 -4.67 11.58 10.37
CA MET A 35 -3.23 11.73 10.18
C MET A 35 -2.69 13.00 10.83
N VAL A 36 -3.37 14.13 10.64
CA VAL A 36 -3.03 15.42 11.26
C VAL A 36 -3.05 15.32 12.78
N ASN A 37 -4.08 14.71 13.36
CA ASN A 37 -4.20 14.54 14.82
C ASN A 37 -3.14 13.60 15.39
N LYS A 38 -2.61 12.67 14.61
CA LYS A 38 -1.53 11.76 15.01
C LYS A 38 -0.13 12.39 14.86
N CYS A 39 -0.04 13.68 14.50
CA CYS A 39 1.21 14.39 14.18
C CYS A 39 2.12 13.60 13.23
N LYS A 40 1.52 12.81 12.33
CA LYS A 40 2.26 12.10 11.30
C LYS A 40 2.58 13.08 10.18
N ASP A 41 3.70 12.85 9.51
CA ASP A 41 3.98 13.53 8.26
C ASP A 41 2.80 13.35 7.30
N ILE A 42 2.39 14.47 6.70
CA ILE A 42 1.23 14.58 5.82
C ILE A 42 1.60 14.14 4.39
N SER A 43 2.89 13.93 4.14
CA SER A 43 3.40 13.42 2.88
C SER A 43 2.87 12.02 2.54
N ASP A 44 2.79 11.75 1.25
CA ASP A 44 2.47 10.43 0.74
C ASP A 44 3.50 9.40 1.23
N ARG A 45 3.02 8.29 1.79
CA ARG A 45 3.92 7.20 2.19
C ARG A 45 4.59 6.62 0.95
N HIS A 46 5.85 6.23 1.13
CA HIS A 46 6.57 5.46 0.13
C HIS A 46 5.76 4.22 -0.28
N ARG A 47 5.39 4.14 -1.57
CA ARG A 47 4.69 3.00 -2.13
C ARG A 47 5.73 2.00 -2.61
N SER A 48 5.62 0.75 -2.15
CA SER A 48 6.43 -0.33 -2.71
C SER A 48 6.17 -0.43 -4.21
N ARG A 49 7.26 -0.50 -4.98
CA ARG A 49 7.16 -0.68 -6.43
C ARG A 49 6.77 -2.12 -6.74
N ARG A 50 6.31 -2.34 -7.98
CA ARG A 50 6.10 -3.70 -8.49
C ARG A 50 7.42 -4.48 -8.34
N PRO A 51 7.38 -5.73 -7.83
CA PRO A 51 8.57 -6.56 -7.76
C PRO A 51 9.23 -6.70 -9.13
N ILE A 52 10.55 -6.54 -9.16
CA ILE A 52 11.34 -6.75 -10.38
C ILE A 52 11.43 -8.26 -10.59
N LYS A 53 11.02 -8.73 -11.78
CA LYS A 53 11.22 -10.14 -12.15
C LYS A 53 12.72 -10.36 -12.36
N LEU A 54 13.32 -11.21 -11.53
CA LEU A 54 14.71 -11.63 -11.72
C LEU A 54 14.82 -12.49 -12.99
N LYS A 55 15.97 -12.39 -13.67
CA LYS A 55 16.31 -13.35 -14.72
C LYS A 55 16.40 -14.76 -14.10
N PRO A 56 16.05 -15.82 -14.84
CA PRO A 56 16.08 -17.19 -14.31
C PRO A 56 17.45 -17.58 -13.75
N GLU A 57 18.54 -17.15 -14.39
CA GLU A 57 19.90 -17.44 -13.96
C GLU A 57 20.26 -16.79 -12.63
N THR A 58 19.91 -15.52 -12.43
CA THR A 58 20.14 -14.82 -11.16
C THR A 58 19.25 -15.37 -10.04
N ALA A 59 18.02 -15.80 -10.37
CA ALA A 59 17.14 -16.47 -9.42
C ALA A 59 17.72 -17.82 -8.96
N LYS A 60 18.27 -18.63 -9.89
CA LYS A 60 18.92 -19.91 -9.56
C LYS A 60 20.13 -19.72 -8.64
N LYS A 61 21.01 -18.75 -8.94
CA LYS A 61 22.16 -18.41 -8.10
C LYS A 61 21.73 -18.00 -6.69
N ALA A 62 20.75 -17.12 -6.58
CA ALA A 62 20.23 -16.68 -5.28
C ALA A 62 19.64 -17.83 -4.43
N VAL A 63 19.01 -18.83 -5.05
CA VAL A 63 18.49 -20.02 -4.33
C VAL A 63 19.61 -20.94 -3.86
N LEU A 64 20.70 -21.07 -4.63
CA LEU A 64 21.84 -21.91 -4.28
C LEU A 64 22.70 -21.29 -3.17
N GLU A 65 22.90 -19.98 -3.21
CA GLU A 65 23.77 -19.25 -2.27
C GLU A 65 23.10 -18.96 -0.92
N ASN A 66 21.75 -18.87 -0.86
CA ASN A 66 21.02 -18.57 0.38
C ASN A 66 20.26 -19.76 0.94
N GLN A 67 20.73 -20.30 2.07
CA GLN A 67 20.09 -21.42 2.78
C GLN A 67 18.61 -21.14 3.15
N LYS A 68 18.27 -19.90 3.53
CA LYS A 68 16.86 -19.49 3.80
C LYS A 68 15.99 -19.56 2.53
N MET A 69 16.53 -19.15 1.38
CA MET A 69 15.83 -19.19 0.08
C MET A 69 15.68 -20.62 -0.43
N LYS A 70 16.68 -21.48 -0.21
CA LYS A 70 16.63 -22.92 -0.49
C LYS A 70 15.48 -23.60 0.28
N ASN A 71 15.31 -23.27 1.55
CA ASN A 71 14.23 -23.81 2.38
C ASN A 71 12.84 -23.29 1.95
N LEU A 72 12.72 -22.03 1.53
CA LEU A 72 11.48 -21.46 0.99
C LEU A 72 11.09 -22.07 -0.37
N ALA A 73 12.07 -22.31 -1.25
CA ALA A 73 11.85 -22.96 -2.54
C ALA A 73 11.33 -24.40 -2.35
N LYS A 74 11.93 -25.17 -1.42
CA LYS A 74 11.46 -26.52 -1.06
C LYS A 74 10.03 -26.52 -0.51
N LYS A 75 9.64 -25.52 0.29
CA LYS A 75 8.25 -25.40 0.78
C LYS A 75 7.26 -25.09 -0.33
N ARG A 76 7.65 -24.30 -1.34
CA ARG A 76 6.80 -23.93 -2.49
C ARG A 76 6.70 -25.00 -3.57
N SER A 77 7.70 -25.87 -3.75
CA SER A 77 7.58 -27.01 -4.67
C SER A 77 6.54 -28.04 -4.23
N VAL A 78 6.10 -27.99 -2.97
CA VAL A 78 5.06 -28.88 -2.40
C VAL A 78 3.66 -28.26 -2.49
N SER A 79 3.55 -26.95 -2.72
CA SER A 79 2.27 -26.30 -3.04
C SER A 79 2.28 -25.80 -4.48
N CYS A 80 1.93 -26.70 -5.40
CA CYS A 80 1.36 -26.30 -6.68
C CYS A 80 0.35 -25.20 -6.39
N PHE A 81 0.64 -24.00 -6.89
CA PHE A 81 -0.26 -22.87 -6.85
C PHE A 81 -1.45 -23.26 -7.73
N TYR A 82 -2.44 -23.94 -7.16
CA TYR A 82 -3.78 -24.01 -7.72
C TYR A 82 -4.24 -22.56 -7.73
N GLY A 83 -4.06 -21.91 -8.88
CA GLY A 83 -4.54 -20.56 -9.09
C GLY A 83 -5.97 -20.52 -8.60
N ALA A 84 -6.27 -19.56 -7.72
CA ALA A 84 -7.64 -19.25 -7.37
C ALA A 84 -8.36 -18.99 -8.70
N GLN A 85 -9.12 -19.99 -9.16
CA GLN A 85 -10.00 -19.83 -10.30
C GLN A 85 -11.03 -18.79 -9.84
N CYS A 86 -10.87 -17.56 -10.31
CA CYS A 86 -11.94 -16.57 -10.21
C CYS A 86 -13.11 -17.15 -11.00
N SER A 87 -14.12 -17.70 -10.32
CA SER A 87 -15.38 -18.03 -10.95
C SER A 87 -15.98 -16.71 -11.43
N LYS A 88 -16.05 -16.53 -12.75
CA LYS A 88 -16.91 -15.51 -13.32
C LYS A 88 -18.33 -15.94 -12.95
N LYS A 89 -18.98 -15.20 -12.05
CA LYS A 89 -20.43 -15.33 -11.86
C LYS A 89 -21.08 -14.92 -13.18
N SER A 90 -21.66 -15.89 -13.87
CA SER A 90 -22.62 -15.69 -14.96
C SER A 90 -23.90 -15.05 -14.43
#